data_AF-A0A7S2NC11-F1
#
_entry.id   AF-A0A7S2NC11-F1
#
_cell.length_a   1.000
_cell.length_b   1.000
_cell.length_c   1.000
_cell.angle_alpha   90.00
_cell.angle_beta   90.00
_cell.angle_gamma   90.00
#
_symmetry.space_group_name_H-M   'P 1'
#
loop_
_entity.id
_entity.type
_entity.pdbx_description
1 polymer ?
#
loop_
_entity_poly.entity_id
_entity_poly.type
_entity_poly.pdbx_seq_one_letter_code
_entity_poly.pdbx_strand_id
1 'polypeptide(L)'
;RDAPVLELLSRALLSRLRYDLSNACLRRHAIFRLWISIDVACMQRICDQAILARHLQSKDELFSAGAEGVAAFVVSHGKLSYTQELNRTELGPHESESSISDTSSEDEARRGTVDEVGAGVWVSE
;
A
#
# COMPACT_ATOMS: atom_id res chain seq x y z
N ARG A 1 1.06 20.37 -12.71
CA ARG A 1 1.69 21.70 -12.52
C ARG A 1 0.80 22.45 -11.56
N ASP A 2 1.32 22.78 -10.38
CA ASP A 2 0.58 23.54 -9.38
C ASP A 2 0.32 24.96 -9.90
N ALA A 3 -0.80 25.56 -9.48
CA ALA A 3 -1.18 26.89 -9.93
C ALA A 3 -0.18 27.92 -9.35
N PRO A 4 0.37 28.87 -10.16
CA PRO A 4 1.35 29.87 -9.71
C PRO A 4 0.91 30.68 -8.49
N VAL A 5 -0.41 30.79 -8.27
CA VAL A 5 -1.01 31.46 -7.11
C VAL A 5 -0.65 30.80 -5.78
N LEU A 6 -0.34 29.50 -5.76
CA LEU A 6 0.01 28.77 -4.53
C LEU A 6 1.36 29.20 -3.97
N GLU A 7 2.25 29.76 -4.79
CA GLU A 7 3.55 30.29 -4.36
C GLU A 7 3.40 31.59 -3.55
N LEU A 8 2.26 32.29 -3.68
CA LEU A 8 1.96 33.50 -2.91
C LEU A 8 1.43 33.18 -1.50
N LEU A 9 1.08 31.92 -1.23
CA LEU A 9 0.59 31.52 0.09
C LEU A 9 1.75 31.40 1.08
N SER A 10 1.51 31.84 2.32
CA SER A 10 2.45 31.58 3.40
C SER A 10 2.58 30.06 3.63
N ARG A 11 3.76 29.62 4.10
CA ARG A 11 4.02 28.20 4.40
C ARG A 11 2.96 27.61 5.34
N ALA A 12 2.49 28.40 6.31
CA ALA A 12 1.44 28.00 7.24
C ALA A 12 0.08 27.76 6.55
N LEU A 13 -0.32 28.64 5.63
CA LEU A 13 -1.55 28.47 4.85
C LEU A 13 -1.45 27.28 3.90
N LEU A 14 -0.30 27.10 3.25
CA LEU A 14 -0.06 25.95 2.37
C LEU A 14 -0.15 24.62 3.14
N SER A 15 0.48 24.53 4.32
CA SER A 15 0.41 23.35 5.17
C SER A 15 -1.03 23.04 5.60
N ARG A 16 -1.81 24.07 5.98
CA ARG A 16 -3.22 23.90 6.33
C ARG A 16 -4.07 23.47 5.14
N LEU A 17 -3.86 24.07 3.97
CA LEU A 17 -4.54 23.67 2.74
C LEU A 17 -4.26 22.20 2.39
N ARG A 18 -2.98 21.78 2.46
CA ARG A 18 -2.58 20.38 2.22
C ARG A 18 -3.28 19.43 3.20
N TYR A 19 -3.28 19.78 4.49
CA TYR A 19 -4.02 19.03 5.49
C TYR A 19 -5.50 18.91 5.12
N ASP A 20 -6.18 20.02 4.82
CA ASP A 20 -7.62 20.02 4.51
C ASP A 20 -7.94 19.17 3.26
N LEU A 21 -7.10 19.22 2.22
CA LEU A 21 -7.24 18.40 1.01
C LEU A 21 -7.07 16.90 1.31
N SER A 22 -6.07 16.53 2.10
CA SER A 22 -5.80 15.13 2.43
C SER A 22 -6.76 14.57 3.49
N ASN A 23 -7.24 15.41 4.41
CA ASN A 23 -8.06 15.04 5.56
C ASN A 23 -9.34 14.29 5.16
N ALA A 24 -9.99 14.69 4.08
CA ALA A 24 -11.19 14.03 3.58
C ALA A 24 -10.95 12.56 3.19
N CYS A 25 -9.78 12.26 2.62
CA CYS A 25 -9.36 10.89 2.30
C CYS A 25 -8.93 10.14 3.55
N LEU A 26 -8.05 10.73 4.35
CA LEU A 26 -7.46 10.10 5.53
C LEU A 26 -8.52 9.73 6.58
N ARG A 27 -9.53 10.58 6.81
CA ARG A 27 -10.62 10.29 7.76
C ARG A 27 -11.49 9.09 7.37
N ARG A 28 -11.34 8.51 6.17
CA ARG A 28 -12.02 7.26 5.82
C ARG A 28 -11.35 6.04 6.45
N HIS A 29 -10.08 6.13 6.81
CA HIS A 29 -9.32 5.03 7.41
C HIS A 29 -9.27 5.18 8.93
N ALA A 30 -9.55 4.08 9.65
CA ALA A 30 -9.61 4.08 11.11
C ALA A 30 -8.31 4.56 11.77
N ILE A 31 -7.14 4.15 11.23
CA ILE A 31 -5.83 4.53 11.76
C ILE A 31 -5.63 6.05 11.75
N PHE A 32 -5.88 6.71 10.62
CA PHE A 32 -5.70 8.16 10.52
C PHE A 32 -6.76 8.93 11.29
N ARG A 33 -8.00 8.42 11.40
CA ARG A 33 -9.02 9.03 12.27
C ARG A 33 -8.55 9.12 13.72
N LEU A 34 -7.97 8.03 14.23
CA LEU A 34 -7.44 7.98 15.59
C LEU A 34 -6.31 8.98 15.75
N TRP A 35 -5.34 9.00 14.82
CA TRP A 35 -4.21 9.92 14.89
C TRP A 35 -4.63 11.38 14.83
N ILE A 36 -5.59 11.72 13.96
CA ILE A 36 -6.18 13.06 13.89
C ILE A 36 -6.85 13.45 15.22
N SER A 37 -7.51 12.51 15.91
CA SER A 37 -8.13 12.80 17.20
C SER A 37 -7.14 12.98 18.35
N ILE A 38 -5.94 12.39 18.25
CA ILE A 38 -4.89 12.48 19.27
C ILE A 38 -4.08 13.76 19.08
N ASP A 39 -3.59 14.02 17.86
CA ASP A 39 -2.75 15.18 17.58
C ASP A 39 -2.94 15.69 16.13
N VAL A 40 -3.80 16.70 16.00
CA VAL A 40 -4.05 17.38 14.73
C VAL A 40 -2.78 18.09 14.20
N ALA A 41 -1.95 18.66 15.07
CA ALA A 41 -0.77 19.41 14.67
C ALA A 41 0.32 18.47 14.12
N CYS A 42 0.48 17.29 14.71
CA CYS A 42 1.31 16.23 14.13
C CYS A 42 0.78 15.80 12.76
N MET A 43 -0.52 15.53 12.62
CA MET A 43 -1.10 15.15 11.34
C MET A 43 -0.99 16.24 10.27
N GLN A 44 -1.05 17.51 10.63
CA GLN A 44 -0.78 18.63 9.71
C GLN A 44 0.65 18.59 9.17
N ARG A 45 1.64 18.30 10.04
CA ARG A 45 3.05 18.14 9.63
C ARG A 45 3.24 16.93 8.72
N ILE A 46 2.61 15.80 9.04
CA ILE A 46 2.62 14.59 8.21
C ILE A 46 2.04 14.89 6.82
N CYS A 47 0.91 15.60 6.76
CA CYS A 47 0.29 15.99 5.48
C CYS A 47 1.18 16.95 4.66
N ASP A 48 1.95 17.81 5.31
CA ASP A 48 2.86 18.74 4.62
C ASP A 48 4.13 18.07 4.08
N GLN A 49 4.63 17.04 4.78
CA GLN A 49 5.95 16.45 4.53
C GLN A 49 5.93 15.07 3.88
N ALA A 50 5.00 14.20 4.26
CA ALA A 50 5.03 12.78 3.91
C ALA A 50 3.92 12.37 2.93
N ILE A 51 2.85 13.15 2.82
CA ILE A 51 1.72 12.79 1.95
C ILE A 51 1.89 13.44 0.59
N LEU A 52 1.98 12.60 -0.44
CA LEU A 52 2.03 13.01 -1.83
C LEU A 52 0.83 12.44 -2.59
N ALA A 53 0.20 13.29 -3.40
CA ALA A 53 -0.85 12.85 -4.31
C ALA A 53 -0.23 12.38 -5.62
N ARG A 54 -0.54 11.15 -6.04
CA ARG A 54 -0.14 10.59 -7.33
C ARG A 54 -1.39 10.19 -8.12
N HIS A 55 -1.45 10.61 -9.38
CA HIS A 55 -2.46 10.16 -10.32
C HIS A 55 -1.87 9.03 -11.15
N LEU A 56 -2.63 7.95 -11.32
CA LEU A 56 -2.27 6.81 -12.15
C LEU A 56 -3.25 6.71 -13.31
N GLN A 57 -2.73 6.36 -14.48
CA GLN A 57 -3.52 6.01 -15.65
C GLN A 57 -3.88 4.52 -15.64
N SER A 58 -4.85 4.15 -16.47
CA SER A 58 -5.14 2.73 -16.70
C SER A 58 -3.90 2.01 -17.21
N LYS A 59 -3.60 0.86 -16.62
CA LYS A 59 -2.42 0.02 -16.88
C LYS A 59 -1.09 0.53 -16.28
N ASP A 60 -1.10 1.60 -15.50
CA ASP A 60 0.09 1.97 -14.72
C ASP A 60 0.31 0.97 -13.58
N GLU A 61 1.56 0.58 -13.37
CA GLU A 61 1.97 -0.23 -12.22
C GLU A 61 2.32 0.68 -11.02
N LEU A 62 1.74 0.37 -9.87
CA LEU A 62 2.03 1.11 -8.63
C LEU A 62 3.33 0.63 -7.98
N PHE A 63 3.54 -0.69 -7.98
CA PHE A 63 4.74 -1.38 -7.52
C PHE A 63 4.83 -2.74 -8.20
N SER A 64 6.03 -3.34 -8.23
CA SER A 64 6.30 -4.63 -8.88
C SER A 64 6.76 -5.67 -7.86
N ALA A 65 6.55 -6.95 -8.16
CA ALA A 65 6.97 -8.04 -7.28
C ALA A 65 8.50 -8.06 -7.08
N GLY A 66 8.95 -8.24 -5.84
CA GLY A 66 10.38 -8.24 -5.49
C GLY A 66 11.02 -6.86 -5.41
N ALA A 67 10.31 -5.78 -5.73
CA ALA A 67 10.80 -4.42 -5.52
C ALA A 67 10.82 -4.07 -4.01
N GLU A 68 11.77 -3.23 -3.60
CA GLU A 68 11.85 -2.73 -2.23
C GLU A 68 10.65 -1.83 -1.89
N GLY A 69 10.09 -2.00 -0.68
CA GLY A 69 8.96 -1.22 -0.20
C GLY A 69 9.39 0.18 0.27
N VAL A 70 9.35 1.17 -0.62
CA VAL A 70 9.79 2.55 -0.32
C VAL A 70 8.70 3.41 0.32
N ALA A 71 7.42 3.10 0.08
CA ALA A 71 6.31 3.93 0.53
C ALA A 71 5.01 3.12 0.73
N ALA A 72 4.11 3.68 1.53
CA ALA A 72 2.74 3.22 1.68
C ALA A 72 1.78 4.03 0.79
N PHE A 73 0.78 3.36 0.23
CA PHE A 73 -0.19 3.98 -0.66
C PHE A 73 -1.61 3.85 -0.12
N VAL A 74 -2.41 4.91 -0.34
CA VAL A 74 -3.83 4.95 0.00
C VAL A 74 -4.62 5.33 -1.24
N VAL A 75 -5.61 4.51 -1.60
CA VAL A 75 -6.48 4.77 -2.75
C VAL A 75 -7.55 5.78 -2.36
N SER A 76 -7.43 7.01 -2.85
CA SER A 76 -8.42 8.06 -2.59
C SER A 76 -9.67 7.94 -3.47
N HIS A 77 -9.50 7.47 -4.72
CA HIS A 77 -10.55 7.24 -5.71
C HIS A 77 -10.09 6.19 -6.74
N GLY A 78 -11.04 5.45 -7.31
CA GLY A 78 -10.78 4.40 -8.31
C GLY A 78 -10.65 3.01 -7.71
N LYS A 79 -10.03 2.11 -8.46
CA LYS A 79 -9.79 0.70 -8.09
C LYS A 79 -8.41 0.29 -8.56
N LEU A 80 -7.75 -0.57 -7.78
CA LEU A 80 -6.50 -1.23 -8.14
C LEU A 80 -6.74 -2.73 -8.13
N SER A 81 -6.05 -3.44 -9.02
CA SER A 81 -5.99 -4.90 -9.02
C SER A 81 -4.62 -5.32 -8.51
N TYR A 82 -4.61 -6.20 -7.52
CA TYR A 82 -3.37 -6.79 -7.04
C TYR A 82 -3.21 -8.18 -7.67
N THR A 83 -2.07 -8.39 -8.33
CA THR A 83 -1.70 -9.69 -8.88
C THR A 83 -0.48 -10.19 -8.12
N GLN A 84 -0.63 -11.30 -7.42
CA GLN A 84 0.49 -11.94 -6.74
C GLN A 84 1.24 -12.82 -7.74
N GLU A 85 2.48 -12.48 -8.03
CA GLU A 85 3.38 -13.36 -8.76
C GLU A 85 3.92 -14.41 -7.79
N LEU A 86 3.42 -15.64 -7.92
CA LEU A 86 4.06 -16.78 -7.29
C LEU A 86 5.36 -17.03 -8.03
N ASN A 87 6.43 -16.34 -7.63
CA ASN A 87 7.77 -16.80 -7.93
C ASN A 87 7.91 -18.14 -7.20
N ARG A 88 7.54 -19.21 -7.88
CA ARG A 88 8.02 -20.54 -7.53
C ARG A 88 9.51 -20.39 -7.63
N THR A 89 10.16 -20.25 -6.49
CA THR A 89 11.59 -20.54 -6.37
C THR A 89 11.70 -21.94 -6.93
N GLU A 90 12.05 -22.06 -8.20
CA GLU A 90 12.48 -23.32 -8.75
C GLU A 90 13.70 -23.65 -7.92
N LEU A 91 13.47 -24.49 -6.90
CA LEU A 91 14.50 -25.29 -6.30
C LEU A 91 15.17 -25.94 -7.50
N GLY A 92 16.28 -25.36 -7.97
CA GLY A 92 17.11 -25.97 -8.99
C GLY A 92 17.28 -27.43 -8.57
N PRO A 93 17.21 -28.39 -9.52
CA PRO A 93 17.18 -29.80 -9.21
C PRO A 93 18.28 -30.09 -8.20
N HIS A 94 17.88 -30.26 -6.94
CA HIS A 94 18.78 -30.74 -5.92
C HIS A 94 19.00 -32.18 -6.38
N GLU A 95 20.15 -32.44 -6.98
CA GLU A 95 20.64 -33.78 -7.27
C GLU A 95 20.80 -34.49 -5.91
N SER A 96 19.68 -34.94 -5.37
CA SER A 96 19.61 -35.91 -4.29
C SER A 96 19.33 -37.24 -4.97
N GLU A 97 20.41 -37.92 -5.37
CA GLU A 97 20.36 -39.36 -5.51
C GLU A 97 19.87 -39.96 -4.18
N SER A 98 18.63 -40.41 -4.15
CA SER A 98 18.15 -41.35 -3.15
C SER A 98 16.81 -41.92 -3.59
N SER A 99 16.89 -43.03 -4.33
CA SER A 99 15.81 -43.98 -4.50
C SER A 99 15.30 -44.43 -3.13
N ILE A 100 14.01 -44.26 -2.85
CA ILE A 100 13.19 -45.24 -2.13
C ILE A 100 11.73 -45.06 -2.60
N SER A 101 11.13 -46.20 -2.92
CA SER A 101 9.85 -46.46 -3.55
C SER A 101 8.62 -46.37 -2.64
N ASP A 102 7.49 -46.02 -3.26
CA ASP A 102 6.09 -46.43 -3.04
C ASP A 102 5.47 -46.41 -1.63
N THR A 103 4.39 -45.63 -1.44
CA THR A 103 2.98 -46.13 -1.50
C THR A 103 1.93 -45.07 -1.07
N SER A 104 0.79 -45.04 -1.81
CA SER A 104 -0.61 -44.67 -1.48
C SER A 104 -0.90 -43.36 -0.70
N SER A 105 -1.53 -42.34 -1.31
CA SER A 105 -2.99 -42.15 -1.52
C SER A 105 -3.73 -41.64 -0.26
N GLU A 106 -4.18 -40.38 -0.28
CA GLU A 106 -5.59 -39.96 -0.10
C GLU A 106 -5.72 -38.42 -0.03
N ASP A 107 -6.83 -37.97 -0.63
CA ASP A 107 -7.60 -36.71 -0.48
C ASP A 107 -7.09 -35.57 0.41
N GLU A 108 -7.20 -34.32 -0.09
CA GLU A 108 -8.30 -33.41 0.32
C GLU A 108 -8.21 -32.07 -0.44
N ALA A 109 -9.25 -31.77 -1.23
CA ALA A 109 -9.42 -30.48 -1.89
C ALA A 109 -9.96 -29.44 -0.90
N ARG A 110 -9.16 -28.42 -0.55
CA ARG A 110 -9.65 -27.20 0.10
C ARG A 110 -9.23 -25.95 -0.66
N ARG A 111 -10.10 -25.51 -1.58
CA ARG A 111 -10.08 -24.13 -2.11
C ARG A 111 -10.72 -23.22 -1.06
N GLY A 112 -9.88 -22.51 -0.31
CA GLY A 112 -10.30 -21.36 0.50
C GLY A 112 -10.22 -20.10 -0.35
N THR A 113 -11.37 -19.56 -0.75
CA THR A 113 -11.47 -18.18 -1.25
C THR A 113 -11.54 -17.27 -0.04
N VAL A 114 -10.46 -16.54 0.24
CA VAL A 114 -10.43 -15.53 1.30
C VAL A 114 -10.68 -14.18 0.64
N ASP A 115 -11.94 -13.74 0.65
CA ASP A 115 -12.29 -12.32 0.51
C ASP A 115 -11.95 -11.63 1.85
N GLU A 116 -10.67 -11.28 2.05
CA GLU A 116 -10.30 -10.33 3.10
C GLU A 116 -9.80 -9.02 2.48
N VAL A 117 -10.62 -7.99 2.62
CA VAL A 117 -10.23 -6.59 2.49
C VAL A 117 -9.38 -6.23 3.71
N GLY A 118 -8.13 -6.69 3.70
CA GLY A 118 -7.13 -6.36 4.71
C GLY A 118 -6.29 -5.16 4.28
N ALA A 119 -6.68 -3.96 4.70
CA ALA A 119 -5.81 -2.79 4.65
C ALA A 119 -4.70 -2.94 5.70
N GLY A 120 -3.65 -3.68 5.35
CA GLY A 120 -2.44 -3.82 6.18
C GLY A 120 -1.56 -2.59 6.03
N VAL A 121 -1.45 -1.81 7.10
CA VAL A 121 -0.51 -0.69 7.24
C VAL A 121 0.70 -1.20 8.01
N TRP A 122 1.89 -1.05 7.43
CA TRP A 122 3.16 -1.17 8.15
C TRP A 122 3.94 0.14 7.97
N VAL A 123 4.46 0.65 9.07
CA VAL A 123 5.35 1.81 9.13
C VAL A 123 6.75 1.25 9.31
N SER A 124 7.66 1.54 8.39
CA SER A 124 9.09 1.28 8.59
C SER A 124 9.73 2.49 9.27
N GLU A 125 10.55 2.21 10.28
CA GLU A 125 11.41 3.18 11.00
C GLU A 125 12.51 3.76 10.10
#